data_AF-A0A3M9XT90-F1
#
_entry.id   AF-A0A3M9XT90-F1
#
_cell.length_a   1.000
_cell.length_b   1.000
_cell.length_c   1.000
_cell.angle_alpha   90.00
_cell.angle_beta   90.00
_cell.angle_gamma   90.00
#
_symmetry.space_group_name_H-M   'P 1'
#
loop_
_entity.id
_entity.type
_entity.pdbx_description
1 polymer ?
#
loop_
_entity_poly.entity_id
_entity_poly.type
_entity_poly.pdbx_seq_one_letter_code
_entity_poly.pdbx_strand_id
1 'polypeptide(L)'
;MRQLGRPPAIDLAMARIVESVLKKRGFRTKDADASTGGKDFLERILELIRATGFTVAIFSDKTRPTALANIMLELGFAAMCGKPLLIVKSAKARAPSDFSRTDWISYDGTDERRFRSKLNQGLDAIESLTEYEDTLLSVALSAQAMDCAVAFERANKGFLLSGEANFIEAAKLIHNRLREAQGSSGIADVERLAHEVEAFVLQAQKSGSGKRRRSK
;
A
#
# COMPACT_ATOMS: atom_id res chain seq x y z
N MET A 1 0.07 -14.82 -2.80
CA MET A 1 0.74 -15.72 -1.83
C MET A 1 0.53 -17.18 -2.20
N ARG A 2 1.55 -18.05 -2.03
CA ARG A 2 1.46 -19.51 -2.18
C ARG A 2 0.25 -20.08 -1.44
N GLN A 3 -0.82 -20.28 -2.18
CA GLN A 3 -1.61 -21.46 -1.99
C GLN A 3 -0.66 -22.67 -2.09
N LEU A 4 -0.67 -23.59 -1.13
CA LEU A 4 -0.10 -24.92 -1.31
C LEU A 4 -0.95 -25.67 -2.34
N GLY A 5 -0.92 -25.29 -3.63
CA GLY A 5 -1.84 -25.74 -4.69
C GLY A 5 -2.29 -24.56 -5.58
N ARG A 6 -2.96 -24.84 -6.71
CA ARG A 6 -3.41 -23.76 -7.63
C ARG A 6 -4.64 -23.03 -7.07
N PRO A 7 -4.70 -21.68 -7.12
CA PRO A 7 -5.91 -20.94 -6.81
C PRO A 7 -7.12 -21.42 -7.62
N PRO A 8 -8.33 -21.46 -7.01
CA PRO A 8 -9.57 -21.71 -7.71
C PRO A 8 -9.73 -20.81 -8.95
N ALA A 9 -10.37 -21.33 -9.99
CA ALA A 9 -10.58 -20.59 -11.24
C ALA A 9 -11.30 -19.24 -11.04
N ILE A 10 -12.20 -19.16 -10.06
CA ILE A 10 -12.91 -17.92 -9.71
C ILE A 10 -11.98 -16.87 -9.09
N ASP A 11 -11.03 -17.29 -8.24
CA ASP A 11 -10.02 -16.39 -7.64
C ASP A 11 -9.13 -15.83 -8.75
N LEU A 12 -8.71 -16.68 -9.69
CA LEU A 12 -7.92 -16.29 -10.86
C LEU A 12 -8.69 -15.33 -11.78
N ALA A 13 -9.99 -15.55 -11.98
CA ALA A 13 -10.83 -14.65 -12.78
C ALA A 13 -10.92 -13.26 -12.14
N MET A 14 -11.18 -13.19 -10.84
CA MET A 14 -11.19 -11.93 -10.09
C MET A 14 -9.81 -11.23 -10.17
N ALA A 15 -8.72 -11.97 -9.93
CA ALA A 15 -7.36 -11.44 -9.99
C ALA A 15 -7.04 -10.80 -11.36
N ARG A 16 -7.37 -11.47 -12.47
CA ARG A 16 -7.16 -10.93 -13.82
C ARG A 16 -7.93 -9.63 -14.06
N ILE A 17 -9.17 -9.55 -13.58
CA ILE A 17 -9.97 -8.33 -13.74
C ILE A 17 -9.38 -7.21 -12.88
N VAL A 18 -9.02 -7.48 -11.63
CA VAL A 18 -8.38 -6.53 -10.72
C VAL A 18 -7.08 -6.00 -11.31
N GLU A 19 -6.17 -6.88 -11.73
CA GLU A 19 -4.90 -6.50 -12.38
C GLU A 19 -5.13 -5.66 -13.64
N SER A 20 -6.12 -6.04 -14.46
CA SER A 20 -6.49 -5.27 -15.66
C SER A 20 -6.95 -3.86 -15.31
N VAL A 21 -7.77 -3.69 -14.27
CA VAL A 21 -8.25 -2.37 -13.81
C VAL A 21 -7.10 -1.55 -13.23
N LEU A 22 -6.29 -2.14 -12.34
CA LEU A 22 -5.12 -1.49 -11.74
C LEU A 22 -4.13 -1.02 -12.80
N LYS A 23 -3.80 -1.88 -13.77
CA LYS A 23 -2.88 -1.55 -14.86
C LYS A 23 -3.40 -0.40 -15.72
N LYS A 24 -4.71 -0.35 -16.00
CA LYS A 24 -5.33 0.77 -16.75
C LYS A 24 -5.20 2.11 -16.02
N ARG A 25 -5.15 2.09 -14.69
CA ARG A 25 -4.91 3.28 -13.85
C ARG A 25 -3.43 3.56 -13.58
N GLY A 26 -2.51 2.79 -14.17
CA GLY A 26 -1.08 3.00 -14.00
C GLY A 26 -0.50 2.46 -12.68
N PHE A 27 -1.28 1.70 -11.90
CA PHE A 27 -0.76 1.02 -10.72
C PHE A 27 0.13 -0.16 -11.11
N ARG A 28 1.20 -0.37 -10.34
CA ARG A 28 2.06 -1.56 -10.43
C ARG A 28 1.65 -2.55 -9.35
N THR A 29 1.46 -3.81 -9.72
CA THR A 29 1.21 -4.89 -8.77
C THR A 29 2.51 -5.57 -8.39
N LYS A 30 2.64 -6.00 -7.13
CA LYS A 30 3.70 -6.88 -6.66
C LYS A 30 3.04 -8.12 -6.08
N ASP A 31 3.43 -9.29 -6.56
CA ASP A 31 3.09 -10.56 -5.93
C ASP A 31 4.31 -11.10 -5.18
N ALA A 32 4.08 -11.70 -4.02
CA ALA A 32 5.11 -12.35 -3.21
C ALA A 32 5.77 -13.53 -3.93
N ASP A 33 5.10 -14.11 -4.93
CA ASP A 33 5.61 -15.22 -5.73
C ASP A 33 6.77 -14.81 -6.67
N ALA A 34 7.03 -13.51 -6.86
CA ALA A 34 8.07 -13.00 -7.76
C ALA A 34 9.48 -12.91 -7.14
N SER A 35 9.65 -13.25 -5.85
CA SER A 35 10.93 -13.16 -5.13
C SER A 35 11.41 -14.54 -4.69
N THR A 36 12.61 -14.95 -5.09
CA THR A 36 13.24 -16.22 -4.68
C THR A 36 14.47 -15.94 -3.81
N GLY A 37 14.26 -15.37 -2.62
CA GLY A 37 15.33 -15.08 -1.64
C GLY A 37 15.17 -15.88 -0.35
N GLY A 38 16.30 -16.26 0.26
CA GLY A 38 16.43 -17.11 1.47
C GLY A 38 16.14 -16.44 2.83
N LYS A 39 15.39 -15.35 2.86
CA LYS A 39 14.87 -14.75 4.11
C LYS A 39 13.61 -15.48 4.61
N ASP A 40 13.26 -15.30 5.89
CA ASP A 40 11.99 -15.77 6.45
C ASP A 40 10.82 -15.29 5.57
N PHE A 41 9.90 -16.20 5.26
CA PHE A 41 8.76 -15.94 4.40
C PHE A 41 7.86 -14.83 4.95
N LEU A 42 7.68 -14.76 6.28
CA LEU A 42 6.88 -13.73 6.94
C LEU A 42 7.54 -12.35 6.87
N GLU A 43 8.85 -12.27 7.08
CA GLU A 43 9.60 -11.01 6.95
C GLU A 43 9.42 -10.44 5.54
N ARG A 44 9.51 -11.29 4.51
CA ARG A 44 9.32 -10.88 3.11
C ARG A 44 7.92 -10.35 2.82
N ILE A 45 6.89 -10.96 3.41
CA ILE A 45 5.50 -10.48 3.28
C ILE A 45 5.38 -9.09 3.91
N LEU A 46 5.93 -8.90 5.10
CA LEU A 46 5.93 -7.61 5.79
C LEU A 46 6.67 -6.54 4.98
N GLU A 47 7.84 -6.87 4.42
CA GLU A 47 8.59 -5.98 3.53
C GLU A 47 7.76 -5.57 2.30
N LEU A 48 7.04 -6.52 1.67
CA LEU A 48 6.17 -6.23 0.53
C LEU A 48 4.98 -5.34 0.90
N ILE A 49 4.30 -5.64 2.02
CA ILE A 49 3.18 -4.83 2.53
C ILE A 49 3.68 -3.40 2.82
N ARG A 50 4.83 -3.25 3.49
CA ARG A 50 5.40 -1.93 3.78
C ARG A 50 5.73 -1.15 2.51
N ALA A 51 6.22 -1.83 1.46
CA ALA A 51 6.64 -1.25 0.19
C ALA A 51 5.50 -0.97 -0.81
N THR A 52 4.24 -1.15 -0.43
CA THR A 52 3.06 -0.89 -1.28
C THR A 52 2.20 0.23 -0.71
N GLY A 53 1.44 0.92 -1.56
CA GLY A 53 0.53 2.00 -1.13
C GLY A 53 -0.75 1.49 -0.49
N PHE A 54 -1.29 0.37 -0.98
CA PHE A 54 -2.52 -0.24 -0.52
C PHE A 54 -2.50 -1.75 -0.82
N THR A 55 -3.40 -2.50 -0.20
CA THR A 55 -3.49 -3.96 -0.35
C THR A 55 -4.82 -4.36 -0.97
N VAL A 56 -4.78 -5.28 -1.94
CA VAL A 56 -5.99 -5.92 -2.48
C VAL A 56 -6.01 -7.38 -2.07
N ALA A 57 -7.05 -7.79 -1.35
CA ALA A 57 -7.26 -9.20 -0.99
C ALA A 57 -8.35 -9.82 -1.87
N ILE A 58 -8.11 -11.05 -2.34
CA ILE A 58 -8.98 -11.76 -3.26
C ILE A 58 -9.24 -13.18 -2.75
N PHE A 59 -10.49 -13.58 -2.56
CA PHE A 59 -10.87 -14.94 -2.20
C PHE A 59 -12.30 -15.30 -2.62
N SER A 60 -12.67 -16.58 -2.55
CA SER A 60 -14.01 -17.08 -2.89
C SER A 60 -14.48 -18.12 -1.88
N ASP A 61 -15.72 -18.57 -2.04
CA ASP A 61 -16.28 -19.77 -1.41
C ASP A 61 -15.48 -21.05 -1.71
N LYS A 62 -14.61 -21.03 -2.73
CA LYS A 62 -13.74 -22.15 -3.09
C LYS A 62 -12.30 -21.99 -2.59
N THR A 63 -11.96 -20.83 -2.01
CA THR A 63 -10.65 -20.63 -1.41
C THR A 63 -10.51 -21.56 -0.21
N ARG A 64 -9.40 -22.29 -0.16
CA ARG A 64 -9.16 -23.25 0.90
C ARG A 64 -8.99 -22.55 2.24
N PRO A 65 -9.45 -23.14 3.36
CA PRO A 65 -9.37 -22.51 4.68
C PRO A 65 -7.96 -22.05 5.06
N THR A 66 -6.92 -22.84 4.76
CA THR A 66 -5.52 -22.47 5.02
C THR A 66 -5.06 -21.27 4.20
N ALA A 67 -5.49 -21.17 2.94
CA ALA A 67 -5.20 -20.03 2.09
C ALA A 67 -5.95 -18.78 2.57
N LEU A 68 -7.21 -18.94 2.99
CA LEU A 68 -8.00 -17.85 3.57
C LEU A 68 -7.34 -17.31 4.84
N ALA A 69 -6.87 -18.19 5.73
CA ALA A 69 -6.14 -17.79 6.94
C ALA A 69 -4.90 -16.94 6.63
N ASN A 70 -4.12 -17.33 5.61
CA ASN A 70 -2.96 -16.56 5.18
C ASN A 70 -3.35 -15.17 4.62
N ILE A 71 -4.41 -15.09 3.81
CA ILE A 71 -4.92 -13.82 3.29
C ILE A 71 -5.38 -12.91 4.45
N MET A 72 -6.04 -13.47 5.45
CA MET A 72 -6.49 -12.70 6.63
C MET A 72 -5.30 -12.21 7.47
N LEU A 73 -4.25 -13.02 7.61
CA LEU A 73 -3.02 -12.60 8.28
C LEU A 73 -2.36 -11.41 7.55
N GLU A 74 -2.24 -11.49 6.23
CA GLU A 74 -1.71 -10.39 5.40
C GLU A 74 -2.55 -9.12 5.49
N LEU A 75 -3.88 -9.26 5.45
CA LEU A 75 -4.80 -8.13 5.66
C LEU A 75 -4.61 -7.51 7.04
N GLY A 76 -4.44 -8.31 8.09
CA GLY A 76 -4.14 -7.84 9.43
C GLY A 76 -2.85 -7.02 9.48
N PHE A 77 -1.76 -7.51 8.88
CA PHE A 77 -0.50 -6.75 8.81
C PHE A 77 -0.63 -5.46 7.99
N ALA A 78 -1.37 -5.48 6.88
CA ALA A 78 -1.63 -4.29 6.09
C ALA A 78 -2.44 -3.25 6.87
N ALA A 79 -3.48 -3.68 7.60
CA ALA A 79 -4.27 -2.83 8.48
C ALA A 79 -3.43 -2.21 9.60
N MET A 80 -2.58 -3.01 10.26
CA MET A 80 -1.66 -2.53 11.30
C MET A 80 -0.66 -1.50 10.76
N CYS A 81 -0.26 -1.63 9.49
CA CYS A 81 0.58 -0.66 8.80
C CYS A 81 -0.20 0.58 8.31
N GLY A 82 -1.50 0.69 8.62
CA GLY A 82 -2.38 1.77 8.20
C GLY A 82 -2.58 1.86 6.68
N LYS A 83 -2.44 0.74 5.97
CA LYS A 83 -2.60 0.69 4.51
C LYS A 83 -4.09 0.63 4.15
N PRO A 84 -4.55 1.38 3.14
CA PRO A 84 -5.89 1.19 2.59
C PRO A 84 -6.05 -0.25 2.09
N LEU A 85 -7.25 -0.81 2.32
CA LEU A 85 -7.56 -2.18 1.98
C LEU A 85 -8.71 -2.20 0.97
N LEU A 86 -8.55 -2.97 -0.09
CA LEU A 86 -9.61 -3.29 -1.03
C LEU A 86 -9.88 -4.79 -0.94
N ILE A 87 -11.07 -5.19 -0.51
CA ILE A 87 -11.38 -6.61 -0.38
C ILE A 87 -12.37 -7.06 -1.45
N VAL A 88 -11.94 -8.05 -2.21
CA VAL A 88 -12.64 -8.62 -3.35
C VAL A 88 -13.00 -10.06 -3.00
N LYS A 89 -14.27 -10.43 -3.16
CA LYS A 89 -14.69 -11.80 -2.90
C LYS A 89 -15.72 -12.32 -3.88
N SER A 90 -15.84 -13.64 -4.03
CA SER A 90 -17.00 -14.20 -4.73
C SER A 90 -18.30 -13.88 -3.97
N ALA A 91 -19.42 -13.78 -4.70
CA ALA A 91 -20.72 -13.51 -4.11
C ALA A 91 -21.12 -14.57 -3.07
N LYS A 92 -20.72 -15.83 -3.29
CA LYS A 92 -20.99 -16.96 -2.40
C LYS A 92 -20.03 -17.07 -1.21
N ALA A 93 -18.91 -16.34 -1.24
CA ALA A 93 -17.93 -16.38 -0.16
C ALA A 93 -18.52 -15.80 1.13
N ARG A 94 -18.37 -16.57 2.21
CA ARG A 94 -18.64 -16.08 3.57
C ARG A 94 -17.42 -15.34 4.09
N ALA A 95 -17.62 -14.12 4.56
CA ALA A 95 -16.59 -13.38 5.25
C ALA A 95 -16.37 -13.97 6.65
N PRO A 96 -15.13 -13.91 7.19
CA PRO A 96 -14.91 -14.12 8.62
C PRO A 96 -15.71 -13.09 9.44
N SER A 97 -16.16 -13.47 10.63
CA SER A 97 -17.04 -12.66 11.47
C SER A 97 -16.49 -11.26 11.77
N ASP A 98 -15.19 -11.16 12.01
CA ASP A 98 -14.51 -9.91 12.36
C ASP A 98 -14.52 -8.90 11.21
N PHE A 99 -14.67 -9.38 9.97
CA PHE A 99 -14.73 -8.53 8.78
C PHE A 99 -16.16 -8.26 8.31
N SER A 100 -17.20 -8.74 9.02
CA SER A 100 -18.60 -8.56 8.62
C SER A 100 -19.02 -7.11 8.36
N ARG A 101 -18.32 -6.14 8.96
CA ARG A 101 -18.55 -4.69 8.80
C ARG A 101 -17.62 -4.02 7.79
N THR A 102 -16.73 -4.78 7.14
CA THR A 102 -15.84 -4.25 6.11
C THR A 102 -16.59 -4.18 4.79
N ASP A 103 -16.28 -3.19 3.95
CA ASP A 103 -16.85 -3.12 2.60
C ASP A 103 -16.21 -4.17 1.68
N TRP A 104 -17.05 -4.82 0.89
CA TRP A 104 -16.64 -5.88 -0.03
C TRP A 104 -17.05 -5.56 -1.45
N ILE A 105 -16.14 -5.83 -2.39
CA ILE A 105 -16.48 -5.88 -3.81
C ILE A 105 -16.78 -7.33 -4.17
N SER A 106 -18.06 -7.62 -4.38
CA SER A 106 -18.51 -8.97 -4.70
C SER A 106 -18.50 -9.24 -6.20
N TYR A 107 -18.01 -10.42 -6.58
CA TYR A 107 -18.01 -10.95 -7.95
C TYR A 107 -18.94 -12.16 -8.06
N ASP A 108 -19.96 -12.09 -8.93
CA ASP A 108 -20.93 -13.17 -9.14
C ASP A 108 -20.61 -14.08 -10.33
N GLY A 109 -19.65 -13.68 -11.18
CA GLY A 109 -19.27 -14.42 -12.39
C GLY A 109 -20.07 -14.06 -13.64
N THR A 110 -21.10 -13.21 -13.53
CA THR A 110 -22.01 -12.86 -14.63
C THR A 110 -21.98 -11.39 -15.00
N ASP A 111 -21.76 -10.49 -14.05
CA ASP A 111 -21.76 -9.03 -14.29
C ASP A 111 -20.37 -8.42 -14.06
N GLU A 112 -19.46 -8.69 -15.01
CA GLU A 112 -18.11 -8.12 -14.98
C GLU A 112 -18.13 -6.58 -15.06
N ARG A 113 -19.12 -5.99 -15.73
CA ARG A 113 -19.23 -4.52 -15.88
C ARG A 113 -19.47 -3.86 -14.52
N ARG A 114 -20.44 -4.35 -13.76
CA ARG A 114 -20.72 -3.86 -12.40
C ARG A 114 -19.54 -4.10 -11.47
N PHE A 115 -18.91 -5.27 -11.55
CA PHE A 115 -17.73 -5.59 -10.77
C PHE A 115 -16.58 -4.60 -11.03
N ARG A 116 -16.26 -4.32 -12.30
CA ARG A 116 -15.27 -3.29 -12.68
C ARG A 116 -15.67 -1.90 -12.22
N SER A 117 -16.95 -1.53 -12.30
CA SER A 117 -17.44 -0.24 -11.81
C SER A 117 -17.19 -0.09 -10.31
N LYS A 118 -17.43 -1.13 -9.51
CA LYS A 118 -17.18 -1.13 -8.07
C LYS A 118 -15.69 -1.10 -7.73
N LEU A 119 -14.85 -1.81 -8.49
CA LEU A 119 -13.40 -1.70 -8.36
C LEU A 119 -12.91 -0.27 -8.59
N ASN A 120 -13.41 0.40 -9.64
CA ASN A 120 -13.06 1.80 -9.90
C ASN A 120 -13.47 2.72 -8.75
N GLN A 121 -14.68 2.56 -8.20
CA GLN A 121 -15.13 3.33 -7.03
C GLN A 121 -14.20 3.15 -5.81
N GLY A 122 -13.75 1.91 -5.55
CA GLY A 122 -12.79 1.66 -4.48
C GLY A 122 -11.42 2.29 -4.74
N LEU A 123 -10.98 2.32 -6.01
CA LEU A 123 -9.73 2.98 -6.38
C LEU A 123 -9.82 4.51 -6.33
N ASP A 124 -10.97 5.09 -6.70
CA ASP A 124 -11.23 6.53 -6.55
C ASP A 124 -11.11 6.94 -5.08
N ALA A 125 -11.66 6.13 -4.17
CA ALA A 125 -11.51 6.36 -2.73
C ALA A 125 -10.04 6.30 -2.28
N ILE A 126 -9.25 5.32 -2.76
CA ILE A 126 -7.82 5.21 -2.45
C ILE A 126 -7.03 6.40 -3.01
N GLU A 127 -7.32 6.84 -4.23
CA GLU A 127 -6.68 7.99 -4.85
C GLU A 127 -6.96 9.28 -4.06
N SER A 128 -8.20 9.47 -3.58
CA SER A 128 -8.58 10.62 -2.74
C SER A 128 -7.82 10.69 -1.42
N LEU A 129 -7.33 9.56 -0.89
CA LEU A 129 -6.48 9.57 0.30
C LEU A 129 -5.14 10.27 0.04
N THR A 130 -4.67 10.31 -1.20
CA THR A 130 -3.45 11.06 -1.55
C THR A 130 -3.62 12.54 -1.27
N GLU A 131 -4.75 13.13 -1.68
CA GLU A 131 -5.07 14.54 -1.47
C GLU A 131 -5.18 14.86 0.03
N TYR A 132 -5.73 13.92 0.80
CA TYR A 132 -5.79 14.03 2.25
C TYR A 132 -4.40 14.02 2.89
N GLU A 133 -3.53 13.09 2.48
CA GLU A 133 -2.14 13.02 2.98
C GLU A 133 -1.33 14.27 2.60
N ASP A 134 -1.53 14.83 1.39
CA ASP A 134 -0.88 16.09 0.97
C ASP A 134 -1.35 17.29 1.82
N THR A 135 -2.66 17.38 2.08
CA THR A 135 -3.24 18.43 2.93
C THR A 135 -2.68 18.34 4.36
N LEU A 136 -2.68 17.14 4.95
CA LEU A 136 -2.13 16.92 6.30
C LEU A 136 -0.63 17.20 6.35
N LEU A 137 0.12 16.83 5.30
CA LEU A 137 1.54 17.13 5.21
C LEU A 137 1.79 18.65 5.19
N SER A 138 1.02 19.41 4.40
CA SER A 138 1.13 20.88 4.36
C SER A 138 0.89 21.50 5.74
N VAL A 139 -0.12 21.01 6.47
CA VAL A 139 -0.40 21.45 7.85
C VAL A 139 0.77 21.09 8.77
N ALA A 140 1.28 19.86 8.70
CA ALA A 140 2.39 19.40 9.55
C ALA A 140 3.67 20.22 9.31
N LEU A 141 4.02 20.49 8.05
CA LEU A 141 5.22 21.27 7.69
C LEU A 141 5.13 22.74 8.14
N SER A 142 3.90 23.29 8.17
CA SER A 142 3.62 24.68 8.55
C SER A 142 3.40 24.87 10.06
N ALA A 143 3.37 23.79 10.84
CA ALA A 143 3.19 23.87 12.28
C ALA A 143 4.37 24.62 12.94
N GLN A 144 4.07 25.49 13.89
CA GLN A 144 5.07 26.27 14.64
C GLN A 144 6.13 25.36 15.30
N ALA A 145 5.68 24.23 15.85
CA ALA A 145 6.52 23.13 16.29
C ALA A 145 6.23 21.92 15.40
N MET A 146 7.01 21.76 14.33
CA MET A 146 6.86 20.65 13.40
C MET A 146 7.29 19.33 14.06
N ASP A 147 6.34 18.41 14.19
CA ASP A 147 6.65 17.01 14.47
C ASP A 147 7.18 16.34 13.20
N CYS A 148 8.48 16.10 13.15
CA CYS A 148 9.16 15.49 12.01
C CYS A 148 8.69 14.06 11.74
N ALA A 149 8.32 13.30 12.78
CA ALA A 149 7.86 11.92 12.63
C ALA A 149 6.49 11.88 11.97
N VAL A 150 5.56 12.73 12.43
CA VAL A 150 4.23 12.87 11.84
C VAL A 150 4.34 13.38 10.40
N ALA A 151 5.12 14.44 10.15
CA ALA A 151 5.31 14.97 8.80
C ALA A 151 5.90 13.92 7.85
N PHE A 152 6.87 13.13 8.33
CA PHE A 152 7.47 12.07 7.53
C PHE A 152 6.50 10.93 7.25
N GLU A 153 5.66 10.54 8.21
CA GLU A 153 4.61 9.54 8.00
C GLU A 153 3.68 9.94 6.86
N ARG A 154 3.23 11.22 6.81
CA ARG A 154 2.41 11.77 5.74
C ARG A 154 3.12 11.75 4.40
N ALA A 155 4.37 12.22 4.37
CA ALA A 155 5.19 12.21 3.16
C ALA A 155 5.39 10.79 2.59
N ASN A 156 5.70 9.82 3.45
CA ASN A 156 5.88 8.44 3.05
C ASN A 156 4.58 7.82 2.52
N LYS A 157 3.46 8.00 3.22
CA LYS A 157 2.15 7.48 2.79
C LYS A 157 1.71 8.09 1.46
N GLY A 158 1.76 9.41 1.32
CA GLY A 158 1.42 10.12 0.09
C GLY A 158 2.26 9.64 -1.10
N PHE A 159 3.58 9.47 -0.89
CA PHE A 159 4.45 8.91 -1.93
C PHE A 159 4.09 7.46 -2.31
N LEU A 160 3.78 6.60 -1.34
CA LEU A 160 3.44 5.21 -1.63
C LEU A 160 2.11 5.07 -2.38
N LEU A 161 1.17 6.00 -2.19
CA LEU A 161 -0.12 6.04 -2.87
C LEU A 161 0.01 6.58 -4.31
N SER A 162 0.77 7.65 -4.52
CA SER A 162 0.78 8.42 -5.78
C SER A 162 2.09 8.31 -6.60
N GLY A 163 3.20 8.12 -5.91
CA GLY A 163 4.55 8.24 -6.46
C GLY A 163 4.88 9.65 -6.95
N GLU A 164 4.27 10.69 -6.36
CA GLU A 164 4.52 12.09 -6.70
C GLU A 164 5.79 12.65 -6.03
N ALA A 165 6.42 13.61 -6.70
CA ALA A 165 7.73 14.12 -6.30
C ALA A 165 7.68 15.12 -5.14
N ASN A 166 6.56 15.84 -4.96
CA ASN A 166 6.32 16.76 -3.83
C ASN A 166 6.58 16.06 -2.48
N PHE A 167 6.12 14.82 -2.31
CA PHE A 167 6.34 14.03 -1.10
C PHE A 167 7.84 13.72 -0.85
N ILE A 168 8.63 13.55 -1.91
CA ILE A 168 10.08 13.37 -1.79
C ILE A 168 10.74 14.69 -1.37
N GLU A 169 10.33 15.81 -1.95
CA GLU A 169 10.89 17.13 -1.58
C GLU A 169 10.54 17.50 -0.13
N ALA A 170 9.33 17.19 0.32
CA ALA A 170 8.94 17.33 1.72
C ALA A 170 9.80 16.45 2.65
N ALA A 171 10.05 15.20 2.29
CA ALA A 171 10.94 14.33 3.07
C ALA A 171 12.37 14.88 3.17
N LYS A 172 12.92 15.47 2.10
CA LYS A 172 14.22 16.15 2.18
C LYS A 172 14.21 17.35 3.12
N LEU A 173 13.14 18.16 3.10
CA LEU A 173 12.98 19.28 4.02
C LEU A 173 12.97 18.80 5.48
N ILE A 174 12.24 17.73 5.76
CA ILE A 174 12.18 17.10 7.08
C ILE A 174 13.56 16.59 7.51
N HIS A 175 14.27 15.92 6.61
CA HIS A 175 15.64 15.43 6.87
C HIS A 175 16.60 16.56 7.24
N ASN A 176 16.56 17.68 6.52
CA ASN A 176 17.41 18.84 6.82
C ASN A 176 17.14 19.40 8.22
N ARG A 177 15.86 19.53 8.61
CA ARG A 177 15.48 19.97 9.96
C ARG A 177 15.95 19.01 11.05
N LEU A 178 15.85 17.69 10.81
CA LEU A 178 16.35 16.69 11.75
C LEU A 178 17.86 16.81 11.96
N ARG A 179 18.64 17.07 10.90
CA ARG A 179 20.08 17.26 10.99
C ARG A 179 20.48 18.52 11.78
N GLU A 180 19.73 19.61 11.63
CA GLU A 180 19.95 20.82 12.44
C GLU A 180 19.71 20.54 13.94
N ALA A 181 18.67 19.75 14.27
CA ALA A 181 18.36 19.37 15.64
C ALA A 181 19.38 18.39 16.26
N GLN A 182 19.99 17.51 15.45
CA GLN A 182 21.02 16.55 15.92
C GLN A 182 22.26 17.24 16.45
N GLY A 183 22.71 18.32 15.79
CA GLY A 183 23.85 19.12 16.25
C GLY A 183 23.65 19.73 17.64
N SER A 184 22.43 19.68 18.18
CA SER A 184 22.03 20.34 19.42
C SER A 184 21.64 19.39 20.56
N SER A 185 21.34 18.11 20.29
CA SER A 185 20.56 17.29 21.24
C SER A 185 21.11 15.89 21.57
N GLY A 186 21.90 15.24 20.71
CA GLY A 186 22.44 13.89 20.99
C GLY A 186 21.37 12.81 21.26
N ILE A 187 20.12 13.01 20.82
CA ILE A 187 18.99 12.12 21.08
C ILE A 187 18.96 11.00 20.03
N ALA A 188 19.14 9.75 20.45
CA ALA A 188 19.20 8.57 19.58
C ALA A 188 17.97 8.39 18.66
N ASP A 189 16.77 8.77 19.12
CA ASP A 189 15.56 8.68 18.29
C ASP A 189 15.56 9.66 17.11
N VAL A 190 16.17 10.83 17.27
CA VAL A 190 16.31 11.83 16.18
C VAL A 190 17.29 11.31 15.13
N GLU A 191 18.34 10.61 15.55
CA GLU A 191 19.29 9.92 14.66
C GLU A 191 18.62 8.80 13.88
N ARG A 192 17.87 7.93 14.57
CA ARG A 192 17.11 6.85 13.94
C ARG A 192 16.14 7.39 12.90
N LEU A 193 15.35 8.41 13.25
CA LEU A 193 14.39 9.00 12.33
C LEU A 193 15.09 9.62 11.10
N ALA A 194 16.19 10.35 11.29
CA ALA A 194 16.93 10.93 10.17
C ALA A 194 17.41 9.86 9.18
N HIS A 195 17.98 8.76 9.68
CA HIS A 195 18.37 7.62 8.83
C HIS A 195 17.18 7.00 8.09
N GLU A 196 16.01 6.89 8.73
CA GLU A 196 14.80 6.41 8.07
C GLU A 196 14.35 7.34 6.93
N VAL A 197 14.38 8.65 7.15
CA VAL A 197 14.04 9.64 6.12
C VAL A 197 15.04 9.61 4.97
N GLU A 198 16.34 9.52 5.26
CA GLU A 198 17.39 9.41 4.24
C GLU A 198 17.22 8.16 3.37
N ALA A 199 17.01 7.00 4.02
CA ALA A 199 16.76 5.75 3.32
C ALA A 199 15.53 5.84 2.40
N PHE A 200 14.45 6.45 2.87
CA PHE A 200 13.26 6.71 2.06
C PHE A 200 13.59 7.58 0.83
N VAL A 201 14.26 8.72 1.00
CA VAL A 201 14.60 9.63 -0.11
C VAL A 201 15.42 8.91 -1.18
N LEU A 202 16.44 8.15 -0.77
CA LEU A 202 17.29 7.38 -1.70
C LEU A 202 16.49 6.32 -2.48
N GLN A 203 15.58 5.60 -1.82
CA GLN A 203 14.75 4.60 -2.46
C GLN A 203 13.69 5.21 -3.41
N ALA A 204 13.07 6.31 -2.98
CA ALA A 204 12.04 7.01 -3.75
C ALA A 204 12.63 7.62 -5.04
N GLN A 205 13.83 8.21 -4.97
CA GLN A 205 14.53 8.76 -6.13
C GLN A 205 14.91 7.68 -7.16
N LYS A 206 15.37 6.51 -6.70
CA LYS A 206 15.63 5.35 -7.58
C LYS A 206 14.36 4.85 -8.27
N SER A 207 13.20 5.01 -7.62
CA SER A 207 11.90 4.59 -8.17
C SER A 207 11.27 5.64 -9.10
N GLY A 208 11.51 6.93 -8.85
CA GLY A 208 10.96 8.07 -9.60
C GLY A 208 11.71 8.40 -10.90
N SER A 209 12.98 8.04 -11.02
CA SER A 209 13.79 8.22 -12.23
C SER A 209 13.28 7.44 -13.46
N GLY A 210 12.34 6.49 -13.26
CA GLY A 210 11.63 5.79 -14.34
C GLY A 210 10.43 6.53 -14.95
N LYS A 211 9.85 7.56 -14.30
CA LYS A 211 8.67 8.29 -14.82
C LYS A 211 9.02 9.44 -15.79
N ARG A 212 10.30 9.83 -15.93
CA ARG A 212 10.75 10.98 -16.76
C ARG A 212 10.69 10.78 -18.29
N ARG A 213 10.07 9.71 -18.81
CA ARG A 213 9.98 9.41 -20.26
C ARG A 213 8.54 9.25 -20.78
N ARG A 214 7.60 10.11 -20.40
CA ARG A 214 6.33 10.27 -21.15
C ARG A 214 5.85 11.72 -21.09
N SER A 215 6.57 12.59 -21.80
CA SER A 215 6.04 13.84 -22.31
C SER A 215 6.61 14.06 -23.70
N LYS A 216 5.85 13.64 -24.70
CA LYS A 216 5.74 14.20 -26.06
C LYS A 216 4.66 13.40 -26.79
#